data_AF-A0A382L7X1-F1
#
_entry.id   AF-A0A382L7X1-F1
#
_cell.length_a   1.000
_cell.length_b   1.000
_cell.length_c   1.000
_cell.angle_alpha   90.00
_cell.angle_beta   90.00
_cell.angle_gamma   90.00
#
_symmetry.space_group_name_H-M   'P 1'
#
loop_
_entity.id
_entity.type
_entity.pdbx_description
1 polymer ?
#
loop_
_entity_poly.entity_id
_entity_poly.type
_entity_poly.pdbx_seq_one_letter_code
_entity_poly.pdbx_strand_id
1 'polypeptide(L)'
;MQVIFELLFKYRLFLFQEGDFAFASPWPAVVILVGAVTLAATAISTYGVARGDTRPLDRMVMAGLRLGVVAILIFVLFQPILILTSVVPQRNFVGVLIDDSQSMRIAGDNGLPRSAFIQSTFGSEGSELMRELSEKFSLRFFRFNRGTSRLANVAELEYNGTATELGKAMVRVKEELAGVP
;
A
#
# COMPACT_ATOMS: atom_id res chain seq x y z
N MET A 1 19.50 23.78 3.91
CA MET A 1 19.38 23.02 2.64
C MET A 1 18.03 22.33 2.47
N GLN A 2 17.52 21.62 3.48
CA GLN A 2 16.27 20.85 3.37
C GLN A 2 15.03 21.72 3.04
N VAL A 3 14.88 22.91 3.64
CA VAL A 3 13.75 23.83 3.37
C VAL A 3 13.77 24.39 1.94
N ILE A 4 14.95 24.68 1.40
CA ILE A 4 15.10 25.18 0.02
C ILE A 4 14.77 24.07 -0.98
N PHE A 5 15.19 22.84 -0.69
CA PHE A 5 14.87 21.67 -1.50
C PHE A 5 13.37 21.35 -1.46
N GLU A 6 12.75 21.40 -0.28
CA GLU A 6 11.31 21.21 -0.10
C GLU A 6 10.50 22.28 -0.84
N LEU A 7 10.98 23.53 -0.89
CA LEU A 7 10.34 24.59 -1.67
C LEU A 7 10.43 24.36 -3.19
N LEU A 8 11.60 23.92 -3.70
CA LEU A 8 11.81 23.68 -5.13
C LEU A 8 11.11 22.42 -5.64
N PHE A 9 11.13 21.35 -4.85
CA PHE A 9 10.63 20.03 -5.25
C PHE A 9 9.29 19.67 -4.60
N LYS A 10 8.71 20.55 -3.78
CA LYS A 10 7.44 20.37 -3.06
C LYS A 10 7.41 19.21 -2.05
N TYR A 11 8.43 18.36 -2.03
CA TYR A 11 8.53 17.16 -1.21
C TYR A 11 9.79 17.19 -0.35
N ARG A 12 9.70 16.57 0.83
CA ARG A 12 10.83 16.44 1.77
C ARG A 12 11.91 15.54 1.20
N LEU A 13 13.17 15.89 1.45
CA LEU A 13 14.35 15.14 1.00
C LEU A 13 14.31 13.66 1.43
N PHE A 14 13.72 13.35 2.59
CA PHE A 14 13.55 11.98 3.09
C PHE A 14 12.74 11.09 2.12
N LEU A 15 11.74 11.64 1.44
CA LEU A 15 10.92 10.89 0.48
C LEU A 15 11.72 10.52 -0.79
N PHE A 16 12.76 11.28 -1.13
CA PHE A 16 13.68 10.95 -2.21
C PHE A 16 14.71 9.89 -1.82
N GLN A 17 14.89 9.63 -0.51
CA GLN A 17 15.79 8.57 -0.01
C GLN A 17 15.09 7.22 0.09
N GLU A 18 13.79 7.20 0.37
CA GLU A 18 12.96 5.99 0.41
C GLU A 18 12.32 5.63 -0.94
N GLY A 19 12.10 6.62 -1.82
CA GLY A 19 11.48 6.40 -3.13
C GLY A 19 12.48 6.02 -4.21
N ASP A 20 12.01 5.26 -5.20
CA ASP A 20 12.78 4.92 -6.39
C ASP A 20 12.64 6.03 -7.44
N PHE A 21 13.78 6.51 -7.94
CA PHE A 21 13.82 7.49 -9.02
C PHE A 21 13.74 6.79 -10.38
N ALA A 22 12.70 7.06 -11.16
CA ALA A 22 12.49 6.45 -12.46
C ALA A 22 12.16 7.50 -13.53
N PHE A 23 12.33 7.12 -14.79
CA PHE A 23 11.95 7.94 -15.94
C PHE A 23 10.75 7.29 -16.61
N ALA A 24 9.60 7.98 -16.62
CA ALA A 24 8.34 7.46 -17.18
C ALA A 24 8.15 7.79 -18.67
N SER A 25 9.20 8.25 -19.35
CA SER A 25 9.11 8.73 -20.73
C SER A 25 8.39 7.73 -21.65
N PRO A 26 7.28 8.11 -22.30
CA PRO A 26 6.61 7.27 -23.30
C PRO A 26 7.39 7.19 -24.62
N TRP A 27 8.38 8.07 -24.81
CA TRP A 27 9.23 8.10 -25.99
C TRP A 27 10.49 7.26 -25.76
N PRO A 28 10.97 6.52 -26.77
CA PRO A 28 12.27 5.87 -26.70
C PRO A 28 13.35 6.90 -26.34
N ALA A 29 14.21 6.59 -25.37
CA ALA A 29 15.27 7.49 -24.90
C ALA A 29 16.15 8.02 -26.06
N VAL A 30 16.31 7.21 -27.11
CA VAL A 30 17.03 7.58 -28.34
C VAL A 30 16.40 8.78 -29.04
N VAL A 31 15.07 8.89 -29.12
CA VAL A 31 14.39 10.01 -29.78
C VAL A 31 14.63 11.31 -29.00
N ILE A 32 14.55 11.25 -27.67
CA ILE A 32 14.84 12.39 -26.79
C ILE A 32 16.31 12.80 -26.94
N LEU A 33 17.23 11.85 -26.95
CA LEU A 33 18.66 12.10 -27.12
C LEU A 33 18.98 12.75 -28.48
N VAL A 34 18.38 12.25 -29.57
CA VAL A 34 18.57 12.82 -30.91
C VAL A 34 18.01 14.24 -30.99
N GLY A 35 16.82 14.49 -30.42
CA GLY A 35 16.25 15.83 -30.31
C GLY A 35 17.13 16.78 -29.50
N ALA A 36 17.66 16.31 -28.37
CA ALA A 36 18.60 17.03 -27.52
C ALA A 36 19.87 17.44 -28.27
N VAL A 37 20.50 16.49 -28.95
CA VAL A 37 21.73 16.72 -29.74
C VAL A 37 21.45 17.70 -30.88
N THR A 38 20.31 17.57 -31.55
CA THR A 38 19.91 18.48 -32.64
C THR A 38 19.75 19.91 -32.12
N LEU A 39 19.00 20.10 -31.02
CA LEU A 39 18.81 21.42 -30.40
C LEU A 39 20.12 22.04 -29.91
N ALA A 40 20.99 21.23 -29.27
CA ALA A 40 22.30 21.68 -28.83
C ALA A 40 23.21 22.08 -30.01
N ALA A 41 23.23 21.27 -31.07
CA ALA A 41 23.99 21.58 -32.28
C ALA A 41 23.49 22.86 -32.98
N THR A 42 22.17 23.06 -33.07
CA THR A 42 21.60 24.31 -33.61
C THR A 42 21.94 25.51 -32.72
N ALA A 43 21.88 25.36 -31.39
CA ALA A 43 22.23 26.42 -30.44
C ALA A 43 23.71 26.85 -30.54
N ILE A 44 24.62 25.88 -30.73
CA ILE A 44 26.06 26.15 -30.90
C ILE A 44 26.35 26.74 -32.29
N SER A 45 25.76 26.16 -33.34
CA SER A 45 25.97 26.60 -34.72
C SER A 45 25.50 28.04 -34.97
N THR A 46 24.33 28.40 -34.43
CA THR A 46 23.80 29.78 -34.55
C THR A 46 24.70 30.84 -33.90
N TYR A 47 25.48 30.48 -32.88
CA TYR A 47 26.47 31.38 -32.27
C TYR A 47 27.81 31.41 -33.00
N GLY A 48 28.21 30.32 -33.66
CA GLY A 48 29.40 30.29 -34.52
C GLY A 48 29.25 31.14 -35.78
N VAL A 49 28.02 31.27 -36.30
CA VAL A 49 27.70 32.02 -37.53
C VAL A 49 27.49 33.52 -37.26
N ALA A 50 27.03 33.91 -36.07
CA ALA A 50 26.86 35.31 -35.68
C ALA A 50 28.21 35.98 -35.30
N ARG A 51 29.03 36.28 -36.31
CA ARG A 51 30.25 37.11 -36.18
C ARG A 51 29.88 38.60 -35.99
N GLY A 52 29.51 38.98 -34.77
CA GLY A 52 29.50 40.39 -34.32
C GLY A 52 30.55 40.60 -33.21
N ASP A 53 31.05 41.83 -33.02
CA ASP A 53 32.17 42.24 -32.12
C ASP A 53 31.94 42.00 -30.61
N THR A 54 31.54 40.80 -30.22
CA THR A 54 31.26 40.41 -28.84
C THR A 54 32.44 39.68 -28.23
N ARG A 55 32.76 40.00 -26.97
CA ARG A 55 33.81 39.33 -26.19
C ARG A 55 33.52 37.83 -26.07
N PRO A 56 34.56 36.98 -26.06
CA PRO A 56 34.40 35.53 -25.98
C PRO A 56 33.71 35.05 -24.70
N LEU A 57 33.90 35.77 -23.57
CA LEU A 57 33.24 35.47 -22.30
C LEU A 57 31.72 35.63 -22.37
N ASP A 58 31.23 36.71 -22.98
CA ASP A 58 29.78 36.96 -23.10
C ASP A 58 29.11 35.89 -23.96
N ARG A 59 29.81 35.41 -24.99
CA ARG A 59 29.35 34.28 -25.81
C ARG A 59 29.31 32.98 -25.03
N MET A 60 30.31 32.69 -24.20
CA MET A 60 30.33 31.50 -23.35
C MET A 60 29.19 31.51 -22.32
N VAL A 61 28.92 32.65 -21.69
CA VAL A 61 27.83 32.80 -20.71
C VAL A 61 26.47 32.57 -21.38
N MET A 62 26.23 33.21 -22.53
CA MET A 62 24.96 33.05 -23.25
C MET A 62 24.77 31.64 -23.82
N ALA A 63 25.84 31.03 -24.33
CA ALA A 63 25.82 29.63 -24.77
C ALA A 63 25.54 28.69 -23.60
N GLY A 64 26.18 28.91 -22.44
CA GLY A 64 25.95 28.16 -21.21
C GLY A 64 24.51 28.26 -20.71
N LEU A 65 23.95 29.47 -20.67
CA LEU A 65 22.54 29.69 -20.31
C LEU A 65 21.58 28.96 -21.27
N ARG A 66 21.82 29.05 -22.58
CA ARG A 66 20.99 28.37 -23.59
C ARG A 66 21.09 26.85 -23.47
N LEU A 67 22.29 26.30 -23.28
CA LEU A 67 22.49 24.88 -23.03
C LEU A 67 21.82 24.44 -21.71
N GLY A 68 21.87 25.28 -20.68
CA GLY A 68 21.17 25.03 -19.42
C GLY A 68 19.65 24.93 -19.60
N VAL A 69 19.05 25.84 -20.36
CA VAL A 69 17.61 25.77 -20.70
C VAL A 69 17.28 24.51 -21.48
N VAL A 70 18.08 24.17 -22.50
CA VAL A 70 17.89 22.94 -23.29
C VAL A 70 18.01 21.70 -22.39
N ALA A 71 18.99 21.65 -21.48
CA ALA A 71 19.17 20.56 -20.53
C ALA A 71 17.96 20.41 -19.58
N ILE A 72 17.40 21.52 -19.09
CA ILE A 72 16.18 21.51 -18.27
C ILE A 72 15.00 20.95 -19.07
N LEU A 73 14.82 21.39 -20.32
CA LEU A 73 13.73 20.90 -21.17
C LEU A 73 13.85 19.40 -21.43
N ILE A 74 15.06 18.92 -21.71
CA ILE A 74 15.33 17.49 -21.89
C ILE A 74 15.02 16.72 -20.61
N PHE A 75 15.49 17.23 -19.46
CA PHE A 75 15.23 16.61 -18.16
C PHE A 75 13.73 16.49 -17.88
N VAL A 76 12.94 17.54 -18.14
CA VAL A 76 11.47 17.50 -18.02
C VAL A 76 10.85 16.52 -19.01
N LEU A 77 11.37 16.44 -20.24
CA LEU A 77 10.87 15.53 -21.28
C LEU A 77 11.08 14.05 -20.93
N PHE A 78 12.14 13.73 -20.20
CA PHE A 78 12.36 12.38 -19.65
C PHE A 78 11.33 11.98 -18.59
N GLN A 79 10.46 12.91 -18.15
CA GLN A 79 9.43 12.70 -17.14
C GLN A 79 9.99 12.01 -15.88
N PRO A 80 10.83 12.72 -15.10
CA PRO A 80 11.36 12.19 -13.87
C PRO A 80 10.19 11.99 -12.90
N ILE A 81 10.00 10.76 -12.47
CA ILE A 81 8.99 10.38 -11.49
C ILE A 81 9.67 9.82 -10.26
N LEU A 82 9.10 10.12 -9.10
CA LEU A 82 9.49 9.54 -7.83
C LEU A 82 8.42 8.53 -7.44
N ILE A 83 8.78 7.25 -7.43
CA ILE A 83 7.87 6.16 -7.07
C ILE A 83 8.01 5.93 -5.57
N LEU A 84 6.93 6.21 -4.82
CA LEU A 84 6.86 5.92 -3.40
C LEU A 84 6.03 4.65 -3.19
N THR A 85 6.67 3.61 -2.67
CA THR A 85 5.97 2.39 -2.27
C THR A 85 5.59 2.51 -0.79
N SER A 86 4.37 2.94 -0.51
CA SER A 86 3.84 2.90 0.86
C SER A 86 3.15 1.56 1.11
N VAL A 87 3.54 0.85 2.17
CA VAL A 87 2.76 -0.31 2.65
C VAL A 87 1.48 0.25 3.28
N VAL A 88 0.36 0.12 2.57
CA VAL A 88 -0.95 0.34 3.19
C VAL A 88 -1.17 -0.85 4.13
N PRO A 89 -1.28 -0.67 5.45
CA PRO A 89 -1.68 -1.76 6.33
C PRO A 89 -3.13 -2.10 5.99
N GLN A 90 -3.34 -3.07 5.10
CA GLN A 90 -4.61 -3.76 5.04
C GLN A 90 -4.78 -4.44 6.40
N ARG A 91 -5.74 -3.97 7.20
CA ARG A 91 -6.16 -4.72 8.37
C ARG A 91 -6.79 -6.00 7.83
N ASN A 92 -6.01 -7.05 7.71
CA ASN A 92 -6.52 -8.33 7.27
C ASN A 92 -7.59 -8.76 8.30
N PHE A 93 -8.83 -8.86 7.85
CA PHE A 93 -9.94 -9.28 8.70
C PHE A 93 -9.99 -10.81 8.71
N VAL A 94 -10.08 -11.39 9.90
CA VAL A 94 -10.28 -12.83 10.07
C VAL A 94 -11.59 -13.05 10.79
N GLY A 95 -12.51 -13.74 10.11
CA GLY A 95 -13.76 -14.20 10.69
C GLY A 95 -13.55 -15.53 11.42
N VAL A 96 -13.90 -15.57 12.71
CA VAL A 96 -13.89 -16.78 13.54
C VAL A 96 -15.33 -17.24 13.70
N LEU A 97 -15.66 -18.39 13.09
CA LEU A 97 -16.98 -19.02 13.20
C LEU A 97 -16.95 -20.06 14.33
N ILE A 98 -17.86 -19.92 15.28
CA ILE A 98 -17.98 -20.80 16.44
C ILE A 98 -19.33 -21.52 16.38
N ASP A 99 -19.29 -22.84 16.49
CA ASP A 99 -20.49 -23.68 16.56
C ASP A 99 -21.18 -23.47 17.92
N ASP A 100 -22.45 -23.09 17.88
CA ASP A 100 -23.32 -22.82 19.05
C ASP A 100 -24.45 -23.87 19.17
N SER A 101 -24.20 -25.08 18.65
CA SER A 101 -25.11 -26.21 18.74
C SER A 101 -25.02 -26.95 20.09
N GLN A 102 -26.07 -27.70 20.42
CA GLN A 102 -26.14 -28.55 21.61
C GLN A 102 -25.03 -29.62 21.64
N SER A 103 -24.49 -30.00 20.49
CA SER A 103 -23.41 -30.98 20.41
C SER A 103 -22.12 -30.50 21.09
N MET A 104 -21.94 -29.18 21.22
CA MET A 104 -20.79 -28.58 21.91
C MET A 104 -20.84 -28.74 23.43
N ARG A 105 -22.00 -29.11 23.99
CA ARG A 105 -22.16 -29.44 25.41
C ARG A 105 -21.77 -30.89 25.73
N ILE A 106 -21.57 -31.72 24.71
CA ILE A 106 -21.18 -33.12 24.88
C ILE A 106 -19.74 -33.16 25.39
N ALA A 107 -19.49 -33.97 26.42
CA ALA A 107 -18.16 -34.22 26.93
C ALA A 107 -17.31 -34.94 25.87
N GLY A 108 -16.10 -34.43 25.63
CA GLY A 108 -15.09 -35.13 24.82
C GLY A 108 -14.38 -36.22 25.62
N ASP A 109 -13.33 -36.78 25.03
CA ASP A 109 -12.54 -37.87 25.62
C ASP A 109 -11.85 -37.47 26.94
N ASN A 110 -11.64 -36.17 27.15
CA ASN A 110 -11.10 -35.59 28.38
C ASN A 110 -12.15 -35.37 29.48
N GLY A 111 -13.40 -35.75 29.27
CA GLY A 111 -14.52 -35.55 30.21
C GLY A 111 -15.02 -34.11 30.29
N LEU A 112 -14.41 -33.16 29.57
CA LEU A 112 -14.85 -31.76 29.51
C LEU A 112 -15.77 -31.54 28.30
N PRO A 113 -16.77 -30.64 28.40
CA PRO A 113 -17.59 -30.29 27.26
C PRO A 113 -16.73 -29.63 26.18
N ARG A 114 -17.02 -29.90 24.91
CA ARG A 114 -16.28 -29.30 23.76
C ARG A 114 -16.28 -27.76 23.80
N SER A 115 -17.32 -27.15 24.37
CA SER A 115 -17.40 -25.71 24.61
C SER A 115 -16.32 -25.16 25.55
N ALA A 116 -15.76 -25.97 26.45
CA ALA A 116 -14.69 -25.56 27.35
C ALA A 116 -13.43 -25.15 26.58
N PHE A 117 -13.14 -25.81 25.46
CA PHE A 117 -12.02 -25.46 24.58
C PHE A 117 -12.18 -24.07 23.97
N ILE A 118 -13.41 -23.72 23.57
CA ILE A 118 -13.71 -22.40 23.00
C ILE A 118 -13.52 -21.31 24.06
N GLN A 119 -13.99 -21.56 25.28
CA GLN A 119 -13.82 -20.61 26.38
C GLN A 119 -12.34 -20.43 26.78
N SER A 120 -11.55 -21.51 26.83
CA SER A 120 -10.11 -21.40 27.16
C SER A 120 -9.30 -20.73 26.05
N THR A 121 -9.70 -20.90 24.79
CA THR A 121 -8.97 -20.41 23.61
C THR A 121 -9.42 -19.01 23.17
N PHE A 122 -10.66 -18.61 23.43
CA PHE A 122 -11.20 -17.33 22.95
C PHE A 122 -11.97 -16.53 24.01
N GLY A 123 -12.31 -17.12 25.16
CA GLY A 123 -13.11 -16.48 26.21
C GLY A 123 -12.31 -15.87 27.37
N SER A 124 -11.09 -16.33 27.63
CA SER A 124 -10.20 -15.72 28.62
C SER A 124 -9.54 -14.46 28.05
N GLU A 125 -9.62 -13.35 28.78
CA GLU A 125 -8.79 -12.18 28.48
C GLU A 125 -7.32 -12.62 28.43
N GLY A 126 -6.73 -12.65 27.24
CA GLY A 126 -5.32 -13.00 27.06
C GLY A 126 -5.00 -14.45 26.70
N SER A 127 -5.92 -15.21 26.07
CA SER A 127 -5.51 -16.44 25.39
C SER A 127 -4.35 -16.14 24.41
N GLU A 128 -3.34 -17.02 24.40
CA GLU A 128 -2.14 -16.85 23.57
C GLU A 128 -2.51 -16.75 22.08
N LEU A 129 -3.40 -17.64 21.61
CA LEU A 129 -3.87 -17.63 20.22
C LEU A 129 -4.62 -16.34 19.87
N MET A 130 -5.51 -15.87 20.75
CA MET A 130 -6.27 -14.63 20.51
C MET A 130 -5.34 -13.42 20.47
N ARG A 131 -4.32 -13.39 21.34
CA ARG A 131 -3.32 -12.32 21.38
C ARG A 131 -2.48 -12.29 20.10
N GLU A 132 -1.94 -13.43 19.68
CA GLU A 132 -1.15 -13.52 18.45
C GLU A 132 -1.95 -13.18 17.20
N LEU A 133 -3.22 -13.60 17.15
CA LEU A 133 -4.12 -13.27 16.05
C LEU A 133 -4.50 -11.79 16.04
N SER A 134 -4.77 -11.18 17.19
CA SER A 134 -5.16 -9.77 17.29
C SER A 134 -4.00 -8.79 17.03
N GLU A 135 -2.75 -9.22 17.20
CA GLU A 135 -1.56 -8.44 16.84
C GLU A 135 -1.44 -8.24 15.31
N LYS A 136 -1.88 -9.24 14.52
CA LYS A 136 -1.72 -9.24 13.05
C LYS A 136 -3.02 -9.00 12.29
N PHE A 137 -4.17 -9.31 12.89
CA PHE A 137 -5.48 -9.34 12.22
C PHE A 137 -6.56 -8.62 13.04
N SER A 138 -7.54 -8.05 12.34
CA SER A 138 -8.76 -7.55 12.98
C SER A 138 -9.80 -8.68 13.06
N LEU A 139 -9.98 -9.23 14.26
CA LEU A 139 -10.87 -10.38 14.48
C LEU A 139 -12.36 -9.99 14.48
N ARG A 140 -13.17 -10.89 13.93
CA ARG A 140 -14.64 -10.82 13.92
C ARG A 140 -15.21 -12.18 14.33
N PHE A 141 -15.95 -12.23 15.43
CA PHE A 141 -16.55 -13.46 15.91
C PHE A 141 -17.98 -13.63 15.38
N PHE A 142 -18.31 -14.86 15.03
CA PHE A 142 -19.63 -15.26 14.56
C PHE A 142 -20.03 -16.54 15.29
N ARG A 143 -21.28 -16.60 15.73
CA ARG A 143 -21.89 -17.85 16.19
C ARG A 143 -22.75 -18.43 15.08
N PHE A 144 -22.76 -19.75 14.96
CA PHE A 144 -23.67 -20.43 14.04
C PHE A 144 -24.30 -21.67 14.66
N ASN A 145 -25.57 -21.87 14.33
CA ASN A 145 -26.35 -23.06 14.61
C ASN A 145 -27.29 -23.34 13.43
N ARG A 146 -28.60 -23.11 13.54
CA ARG A 146 -29.53 -23.01 12.41
C ARG A 146 -29.38 -21.67 11.67
N GLY A 147 -29.02 -20.60 12.39
CA GLY A 147 -28.73 -19.28 11.85
C GLY A 147 -27.29 -18.86 12.09
N THR A 148 -26.92 -17.68 11.59
CA THR A 148 -25.57 -17.11 11.78
C THR A 148 -25.69 -15.66 12.19
N SER A 149 -25.05 -15.30 13.30
CA SER A 149 -25.04 -13.94 13.82
C SER A 149 -23.65 -13.56 14.30
N ARG A 150 -23.36 -12.26 14.27
CA ARG A 150 -22.15 -11.72 14.87
C ARG A 150 -22.18 -11.87 16.39
N LEU A 151 -21.01 -12.02 16.96
CA LEU A 151 -20.79 -12.17 18.38
C LEU A 151 -19.82 -11.05 18.83
N ALA A 152 -20.18 -10.31 19.88
CA ALA A 152 -19.27 -9.30 20.43
C ALA A 152 -18.25 -9.94 21.38
N ASN A 153 -18.70 -10.91 22.18
CA ASN A 153 -17.85 -11.69 23.07
C ASN A 153 -18.21 -13.18 23.03
N VAL A 154 -17.20 -14.06 23.04
CA VAL A 154 -17.33 -15.52 23.16
C VAL A 154 -18.14 -15.95 24.39
N ALA A 155 -18.19 -15.13 25.43
CA ALA A 155 -19.04 -15.36 26.61
C ALA A 155 -20.56 -15.36 26.33
N GLU A 156 -21.01 -14.82 25.19
CA GLU A 156 -22.43 -14.79 24.78
C GLU A 156 -22.91 -16.11 24.14
N LEU A 157 -22.06 -17.14 24.05
CA LEU A 157 -22.44 -18.44 23.50
C LEU A 157 -23.36 -19.20 24.46
N GLU A 158 -24.46 -19.73 23.94
CA GLU A 158 -25.52 -20.40 24.72
C GLU A 158 -25.50 -21.92 24.56
N TYR A 159 -24.94 -22.42 23.45
CA TYR A 159 -24.85 -23.82 23.06
C TYR A 159 -26.21 -24.54 23.10
N ASN A 160 -27.28 -23.85 22.71
CA ASN A 160 -28.66 -24.35 22.72
C ASN A 160 -29.20 -24.70 21.32
N GLY A 161 -28.40 -24.48 20.28
CA GLY A 161 -28.81 -24.68 18.89
C GLY A 161 -29.11 -26.14 18.55
N THR A 162 -30.26 -26.40 17.94
CA THR A 162 -30.71 -27.76 17.59
C THR A 162 -30.21 -28.27 16.23
N ALA A 163 -29.41 -27.47 15.51
CA ALA A 163 -28.89 -27.81 14.18
C ALA A 163 -27.55 -27.10 13.94
N THR A 164 -26.77 -27.63 12.99
CA THR A 164 -25.45 -27.11 12.61
C THR A 164 -25.43 -26.85 11.09
N GLU A 165 -25.70 -25.61 10.69
CA GLU A 165 -25.81 -25.17 9.29
C GLU A 165 -24.53 -24.44 8.84
N LEU A 166 -23.39 -25.15 8.89
CA LEU A 166 -22.07 -24.57 8.59
C LEU A 166 -22.01 -23.95 7.17
N GLY A 167 -22.62 -24.60 6.18
CA GLY A 167 -22.61 -24.09 4.80
C GLY A 167 -23.24 -22.71 4.66
N LYS A 168 -24.43 -22.52 5.27
CA LYS A 168 -25.11 -21.21 5.28
C LYS A 168 -24.31 -20.19 6.08
N ALA A 169 -23.67 -20.62 7.18
CA ALA A 169 -22.84 -19.76 8.00
C ALA A 169 -21.62 -19.23 7.23
N MET A 170 -20.93 -20.08 6.48
CA MET A 170 -19.78 -19.67 5.67
C MET A 170 -20.17 -18.66 4.59
N VAL A 171 -21.28 -18.89 3.89
CA VAL A 171 -21.78 -17.94 2.87
C VAL A 171 -22.09 -16.59 3.51
N ARG A 172 -22.80 -16.61 4.65
CA ARG A 172 -23.17 -15.38 5.36
C ARG A 172 -21.95 -14.59 5.86
N VAL A 173 -20.96 -15.27 6.42
CA VAL A 173 -19.74 -14.62 6.91
C VAL A 173 -18.90 -14.09 5.74
N LYS A 174 -18.83 -14.81 4.62
CA LYS A 174 -18.16 -14.32 3.40
C LYS A 174 -18.80 -13.02 2.91
N GLU A 175 -20.13 -12.94 2.87
CA GLU A 175 -20.86 -11.72 2.46
C GLU A 175 -20.57 -10.55 3.42
N GLU A 176 -20.55 -10.79 4.73
CA GLU A 176 -20.27 -9.74 5.72
C GLU A 176 -18.82 -9.26 5.67
N LEU A 177 -17.85 -10.18 5.49
CA LEU A 177 -16.44 -9.84 5.37
C LEU A 177 -16.11 -9.14 4.05
N ALA A 178 -16.86 -9.41 2.97
CA ALA A 178 -16.70 -8.70 1.70
C ALA A 178 -17.10 -7.21 1.78
N GLY A 179 -17.88 -6.82 2.78
CA GLY A 179 -18.30 -5.44 3.02
C GLY A 179 -17.37 -4.62 3.92
N VAL A 180 -16.23 -5.20 4.35
CA VAL A 180 -15.28 -4.53 5.24
C VAL A 180 -14.20 -3.82 4.40
N PRO A 181 -13.85 -2.56 4.71
CA PRO A 181 -12.86 -1.78 3.94
C PRO A 181 -11.44 -2.34 3.98
#